data_AF-A0A519DBZ6-F1
#
_entry.id   AF-A0A519DBZ6-F1
#
_cell.length_a   1.000
_cell.length_b   1.000
_cell.length_c   1.000
_cell.angle_alpha   90.00
_cell.angle_beta   90.00
_cell.angle_gamma   90.00
#
_symmetry.space_group_name_H-M   'P 1'
#
loop_
_entity.id
_entity.type
_entity.pdbx_description
1 polymer ?
#
loop_
_entity_poly.entity_id
_entity_poly.type
_entity_poly.pdbx_seq_one_letter_code
_entity_poly.pdbx_strand_id
1 'polypeptide(L)'
;MKGRALRALRPELDARFHRSFDVDIEGDVMEWSDTKDNLDLSKPLAEQGLDSKSSCELALALARWCSFGEWSCWDARLFLYIEPLLGRNLSREEFLKQQVWSEFSESLSRIDRVSYSESVVLDWMSRRQGFGETMEPSEDPRILPTMESHRSASESLFDFLYRVRSEGLSMLIGREFLEPGLWNLDSQSLGEVRGVAA
;
A
#
# COMPACT_ATOMS: atom_id res chain seq x y z
N MET A 1 30.42 -6.41 -8.16
CA MET A 1 29.98 -7.34 -7.09
C MET A 1 30.00 -8.77 -7.62
N LYS A 2 30.83 -9.68 -7.08
CA LYS A 2 30.75 -11.12 -7.40
C LYS A 2 30.17 -11.85 -6.18
N GLY A 3 28.96 -12.40 -6.29
CA GLY A 3 28.38 -13.33 -5.32
C GLY A 3 27.36 -12.80 -4.30
N ARG A 4 26.82 -11.58 -4.44
CA ARG A 4 25.80 -11.04 -3.53
C ARG A 4 24.42 -11.09 -4.17
N ALA A 5 23.67 -12.17 -3.98
CA ALA A 5 22.24 -12.19 -4.31
C ALA A 5 21.50 -11.46 -3.18
N LEU A 6 20.86 -10.33 -3.48
CA LEU A 6 20.04 -9.61 -2.49
C LEU A 6 18.85 -10.47 -2.04
N ARG A 7 18.45 -11.44 -2.88
CA ARG A 7 17.31 -12.35 -2.68
C ARG A 7 17.29 -13.02 -1.31
N ALA A 8 18.44 -13.40 -0.77
CA ALA A 8 18.53 -14.06 0.52
C ALA A 8 18.15 -13.14 1.71
N LEU A 9 18.12 -11.83 1.50
CA LEU A 9 17.76 -10.82 2.51
C LEU A 9 16.31 -10.37 2.40
N ARG A 10 15.58 -10.81 1.37
CA ARG A 10 14.19 -10.40 1.16
C ARG A 10 13.28 -11.12 2.17
N PRO A 11 12.34 -10.42 2.84
CA PRO A 11 11.37 -11.07 3.70
C PRO A 11 10.55 -12.12 2.96
N GLU A 12 10.10 -13.15 3.68
CA GLU A 12 9.20 -14.17 3.13
C GLU A 12 7.89 -13.54 2.65
N LEU A 13 7.44 -13.96 1.47
CA LEU A 13 6.18 -13.51 0.88
C LEU A 13 5.00 -14.09 1.65
N ASP A 14 4.03 -13.24 1.99
CA ASP A 14 2.72 -13.73 2.40
C ASP A 14 1.92 -14.19 1.17
N ALA A 15 1.58 -15.47 1.11
CA ALA A 15 0.82 -16.01 -0.02
C ALA A 15 -0.58 -15.38 -0.21
N ARG A 16 -1.09 -14.65 0.78
CA ARG A 16 -2.38 -13.94 0.70
C ARG A 16 -2.28 -12.60 -0.04
N PHE A 17 -1.09 -12.03 -0.18
CA PHE A 17 -0.89 -10.70 -0.74
C PHE A 17 -0.05 -10.75 -2.01
N HIS A 18 -0.30 -9.79 -2.90
CA HIS A 18 0.57 -9.61 -4.05
C HIS A 18 1.90 -9.01 -3.59
N ARG A 19 2.96 -9.17 -4.40
CA ARG A 19 4.22 -8.44 -4.27
C ARG A 19 4.93 -8.50 -5.62
N SER A 20 5.63 -7.43 -6.02
CA SER A 20 6.42 -7.45 -7.25
C SER A 20 7.52 -8.53 -7.20
N PHE A 21 7.82 -9.11 -8.35
CA PHE A 21 8.77 -10.22 -8.45
C PHE A 21 10.16 -9.83 -7.95
N ASP A 22 10.84 -10.78 -7.33
CA ASP A 22 12.19 -10.56 -6.80
C ASP A 22 13.17 -10.12 -7.89
N VAL A 23 13.04 -10.65 -9.10
CA VAL A 23 13.92 -10.33 -10.23
C VAL A 23 13.77 -8.87 -10.65
N ASP A 24 12.55 -8.34 -10.68
CA ASP A 24 12.25 -7.01 -11.18
C ASP A 24 12.82 -5.94 -10.23
N ILE A 25 12.52 -6.05 -8.93
CA ILE A 25 13.04 -5.07 -7.95
C ILE A 25 14.56 -5.19 -7.78
N GLU A 26 15.13 -6.40 -7.89
CA GLU A 26 16.58 -6.58 -7.85
C GLU A 26 17.21 -5.88 -9.05
N GLY A 27 16.59 -6.02 -10.22
CA GLY A 27 16.94 -5.31 -11.45
C GLY A 27 16.91 -3.80 -11.26
N ASP A 28 15.81 -3.25 -10.75
CA ASP A 28 15.65 -1.81 -10.50
C ASP A 28 16.75 -1.25 -9.59
N VAL A 29 17.08 -1.96 -8.50
CA VAL A 29 18.14 -1.56 -7.56
C VAL A 29 19.52 -1.62 -8.21
N MET A 30 19.79 -2.65 -9.02
CA MET A 30 21.07 -2.78 -9.74
C MET A 30 21.21 -1.73 -10.84
N GLU A 31 20.16 -1.48 -11.62
CA GLU A 31 20.15 -0.45 -12.66
C GLU A 31 20.35 0.94 -12.06
N TRP A 32 19.68 1.23 -10.94
CA TRP A 32 19.90 2.45 -10.19
C TRP A 32 21.37 2.56 -9.75
N SER A 33 21.94 1.50 -9.18
CA SER A 33 23.33 1.49 -8.71
C SER A 33 24.33 1.68 -9.84
N ASP A 34 24.12 1.05 -11.00
CA ASP A 34 25.00 1.15 -12.17
C ASP A 34 24.95 2.55 -12.80
N THR A 35 23.83 3.26 -12.65
CA THR A 35 23.67 4.65 -13.11
C THR A 35 24.37 5.67 -12.20
N LYS A 36 24.76 5.28 -10.98
CA LYS A 36 25.41 6.17 -10.00
C LYS A 36 26.90 5.84 -9.87
N ASP A 37 27.74 6.73 -10.38
CA ASP A 37 29.18 6.63 -10.19
C ASP A 37 29.61 7.01 -8.76
N ASN A 38 30.71 6.42 -8.29
CA ASN A 38 31.41 6.81 -7.06
C ASN A 38 30.61 6.73 -5.75
N LEU A 39 29.64 5.82 -5.65
CA LEU A 39 28.98 5.53 -4.37
C LEU A 39 30.01 5.01 -3.35
N ASP A 40 30.08 5.67 -2.20
CA ASP A 40 30.90 5.25 -1.06
C ASP A 40 30.05 4.36 -0.15
N LEU A 41 30.10 3.04 -0.39
CA LEU A 41 29.30 2.07 0.36
C LEU A 41 29.61 2.02 1.88
N SER A 42 30.63 2.74 2.35
CA SER A 42 30.90 2.88 3.78
C SER A 42 30.07 3.99 4.46
N LYS A 43 29.40 4.84 3.68
CA LYS A 43 28.62 5.98 4.16
C LYS A 43 27.12 5.78 4.01
N PRO A 44 26.30 6.42 4.86
CA PRO A 44 24.84 6.47 4.69
C PRO A 44 24.43 7.08 3.35
N LEU A 45 23.23 6.74 2.87
CA LEU A 45 22.68 7.28 1.61
C LEU A 45 22.59 8.83 1.62
N ALA A 46 22.33 9.42 2.79
CA ALA A 46 22.28 10.87 2.98
C ALA A 46 23.62 11.57 2.68
N GLU A 47 24.74 10.87 2.83
CA GLU A 47 26.10 11.42 2.66
C GLU A 47 26.70 11.14 1.27
N GLN A 48 25.94 10.49 0.38
CA GLN A 48 26.40 10.13 -0.96
C GLN A 48 26.44 11.30 -1.96
N GLY A 49 26.02 12.51 -1.55
CA GLY A 49 25.94 13.67 -2.44
C GLY A 49 24.89 13.53 -3.56
N LEU A 50 23.95 12.61 -3.41
CA LEU A 50 22.88 12.34 -4.37
C LEU A 50 21.77 13.38 -4.28
N ASP A 51 21.23 13.78 -5.43
CA ASP A 51 20.06 14.65 -5.51
C ASP A 51 18.82 14.02 -4.82
N SER A 52 17.84 14.87 -4.50
CA SER A 52 16.62 14.47 -3.76
C SER A 52 15.90 13.29 -4.42
N LYS A 53 15.69 13.39 -5.73
CA LYS A 53 14.91 12.43 -6.51
C LYS A 53 15.61 11.07 -6.54
N SER A 54 16.89 11.05 -6.91
CA SER A 54 17.67 9.81 -7.01
C SER A 54 17.67 9.00 -5.71
N SER A 55 17.72 9.66 -4.56
CA SER A 55 17.72 8.92 -3.29
C SER A 55 16.33 8.44 -2.89
N CYS A 56 15.27 9.19 -3.22
CA CYS A 56 13.91 8.73 -3.02
C CYS A 56 13.58 7.53 -3.91
N GLU A 57 14.11 7.50 -5.15
CA GLU A 57 13.99 6.34 -6.05
C GLU A 57 14.59 5.07 -5.41
N LEU A 58 15.83 5.15 -4.90
CA LEU A 58 16.43 4.02 -4.21
C LEU A 58 15.66 3.66 -2.93
N ALA A 59 15.28 4.65 -2.12
CA ALA A 59 14.53 4.39 -0.89
C ALA A 59 13.21 3.68 -1.15
N LEU A 60 12.48 4.07 -2.21
CA LEU A 60 11.25 3.42 -2.64
C LEU A 60 11.51 1.99 -3.13
N ALA A 61 12.54 1.78 -3.95
CA ALA A 61 12.92 0.45 -4.43
C ALA A 61 13.29 -0.48 -3.27
N LEU A 62 14.07 0.02 -2.30
CA LEU A 62 14.43 -0.73 -1.09
C LEU A 62 13.24 -0.97 -0.16
N ALA A 63 12.31 -0.02 -0.03
CA ALA A 63 11.08 -0.23 0.75
C ALA A 63 10.22 -1.34 0.13
N ARG A 64 10.09 -1.37 -1.20
CA ARG A 64 9.41 -2.47 -1.92
C ARG A 64 10.18 -3.79 -1.85
N TRP A 65 11.51 -3.73 -1.82
CA TRP A 65 12.36 -4.90 -1.59
C TRP A 65 12.04 -5.51 -0.22
N CYS A 66 12.00 -4.68 0.82
CA CYS A 66 11.74 -5.06 2.21
C CYS A 66 10.26 -5.38 2.51
N SER A 67 9.34 -5.33 1.54
CA SER A 67 7.93 -5.64 1.81
C SER A 67 7.67 -7.14 1.87
N PHE A 68 6.77 -7.58 2.74
CA PHE A 68 6.25 -8.96 2.75
C PHE A 68 5.09 -9.15 1.76
N GLY A 69 4.47 -8.06 1.33
CA GLY A 69 3.29 -8.03 0.48
C GLY A 69 2.76 -6.61 0.30
N GLU A 70 1.86 -6.45 -0.67
CA GLU A 70 1.11 -5.23 -0.93
C GLU A 70 -0.39 -5.55 -1.00
N TRP A 71 -1.18 -4.59 -0.53
CA TRP A 71 -2.60 -4.52 -0.80
C TRP A 71 -2.86 -3.28 -1.64
N SER A 72 -3.58 -3.43 -2.75
CA SER A 72 -3.84 -2.35 -3.68
C SER A 72 -5.27 -2.42 -4.20
N CYS A 73 -5.82 -1.24 -4.53
CA CYS A 73 -7.11 -1.13 -5.20
C CYS A 73 -7.15 0.14 -6.06
N TRP A 74 -8.19 0.26 -6.87
CA TRP A 74 -8.50 1.51 -7.57
C TRP A 74 -8.83 2.61 -6.56
N ASP A 75 -8.30 3.83 -6.75
CA ASP A 75 -8.49 4.98 -5.84
C ASP A 75 -9.96 5.20 -5.44
N ALA A 76 -10.88 5.11 -6.40
CA ALA A 76 -12.31 5.32 -6.14
C ALA A 76 -12.94 4.26 -5.22
N ARG A 77 -12.33 3.08 -5.08
CA ARG A 77 -12.81 2.03 -4.18
C ARG A 77 -12.40 2.27 -2.73
N LEU A 78 -11.37 3.08 -2.46
CA LEU A 78 -10.95 3.38 -1.09
C LEU A 78 -12.08 4.03 -0.28
N PHE A 79 -12.88 4.89 -0.91
CA PHE A 79 -14.07 5.48 -0.31
C PHE A 79 -15.04 4.40 0.18
N LEU A 80 -15.32 3.39 -0.65
CA LEU A 80 -16.19 2.26 -0.29
C LEU A 80 -15.61 1.39 0.83
N TYR A 81 -14.29 1.26 0.92
CA TYR A 81 -13.65 0.34 1.85
C TYR A 81 -13.40 0.94 3.23
N ILE A 82 -13.27 2.26 3.32
CA ILE A 82 -12.82 2.94 4.54
C ILE A 82 -13.94 3.79 5.16
N GLU A 83 -14.68 4.55 4.35
CA GLU A 83 -15.71 5.48 4.86
C GLU A 83 -16.83 4.78 5.67
N PRO A 84 -17.34 3.60 5.29
CA PRO A 84 -18.43 2.97 6.04
C PRO A 84 -18.05 2.68 7.49
N LEU A 85 -16.78 2.35 7.74
CA LEU A 85 -16.30 2.05 9.08
C LEU A 85 -15.91 3.30 9.86
N LEU A 86 -15.33 4.31 9.19
CA LEU A 86 -14.99 5.58 9.85
C LEU A 86 -16.20 6.50 10.07
N GLY A 87 -17.31 6.27 9.37
CA GLY A 87 -18.53 7.05 9.50
C GLY A 87 -18.38 8.52 9.05
N ARG A 88 -17.38 8.82 8.23
CA ARG A 88 -17.12 10.17 7.70
C ARG A 88 -16.63 10.09 6.25
N ASN A 89 -16.93 11.14 5.49
CA ASN A 89 -16.39 11.29 4.14
C ASN A 89 -14.90 11.65 4.20
N LEU A 90 -14.14 11.06 3.30
CA LEU A 90 -12.71 11.34 3.14
C LEU A 90 -12.46 12.11 1.84
N SER A 91 -11.38 12.88 1.83
CA SER A 91 -10.79 13.39 0.60
C SER A 91 -9.80 12.38 0.02
N ARG A 92 -9.48 12.52 -1.27
CA ARG A 92 -8.50 11.66 -1.91
C ARG A 92 -7.14 11.77 -1.20
N GLU A 93 -6.71 12.98 -0.85
CA GLU A 93 -5.40 13.26 -0.24
C GLU A 93 -5.26 12.64 1.15
N GLU A 94 -6.37 12.48 1.88
CA GLU A 94 -6.38 11.85 3.20
C GLU A 94 -5.93 10.38 3.17
N PHE A 95 -6.18 9.65 2.08
CA PHE A 95 -5.71 8.25 1.95
C PHE A 95 -4.19 8.10 1.90
N LEU A 96 -3.43 9.19 1.72
CA LEU A 96 -1.97 9.16 1.78
C LEU A 96 -1.44 9.35 3.21
N LYS A 97 -2.30 9.68 4.18
CA LYS A 97 -1.90 10.00 5.55
C LYS A 97 -1.97 8.75 6.42
N GLN A 98 -0.86 8.40 7.07
CA GLN A 98 -0.80 7.32 8.06
C GLN A 98 -1.88 7.42 9.13
N GLN A 99 -2.24 8.63 9.55
CA GLN A 99 -3.28 8.85 10.55
C GLN A 99 -4.62 8.19 10.18
N VAL A 100 -5.02 8.26 8.90
CA VAL A 100 -6.29 7.65 8.44
C VAL A 100 -6.22 6.14 8.52
N TRP A 101 -5.08 5.55 8.14
CA TRP A 101 -4.86 4.11 8.22
C TRP A 101 -4.77 3.61 9.66
N SER A 102 -4.18 4.40 10.57
CA SER A 102 -4.16 4.10 12.01
C SER A 102 -5.56 4.13 12.61
N GLU A 103 -6.34 5.19 12.34
CA GLU A 103 -7.74 5.31 12.79
C GLU A 103 -8.61 4.17 12.26
N PHE A 104 -8.44 3.84 10.97
CA PHE A 104 -9.15 2.75 10.33
C PHE A 104 -8.75 1.38 10.88
N SER A 105 -7.45 1.13 11.09
CA SER A 105 -6.96 -0.10 11.71
C SER A 105 -7.48 -0.25 13.15
N GLU A 106 -7.53 0.83 13.93
CA GLU A 106 -8.13 0.81 15.27
C GLU A 106 -9.62 0.45 15.20
N SER A 107 -10.37 1.05 14.28
CA SER A 107 -11.78 0.75 14.07
C SER A 107 -11.99 -0.72 13.66
N LEU A 108 -11.16 -1.22 12.74
CA LEU A 108 -11.16 -2.61 12.30
C LEU A 108 -10.86 -3.59 13.44
N SER A 109 -10.10 -3.20 14.45
CA SER A 109 -9.78 -4.09 15.59
C SER A 109 -11.00 -4.46 16.44
N ARG A 110 -12.11 -3.72 16.30
CA ARG A 110 -13.33 -3.87 17.10
C ARG A 110 -14.45 -4.61 16.37
N ILE A 111 -14.22 -5.01 15.12
CA ILE A 111 -15.18 -5.70 14.26
C ILE A 111 -14.52 -6.96 13.69
N ASP A 112 -15.28 -8.01 13.46
CA ASP A 112 -14.77 -9.20 12.79
C ASP A 112 -14.71 -9.02 11.27
N ARG A 113 -13.94 -9.88 10.61
CA ARG A 113 -13.72 -9.85 9.16
C ARG A 113 -15.02 -9.90 8.35
N VAL A 114 -15.98 -10.73 8.75
CA VAL A 114 -17.23 -10.93 8.00
C VAL A 114 -18.07 -9.67 8.09
N SER A 115 -18.30 -9.18 9.31
CA SER A 115 -19.09 -7.96 9.54
C SER A 115 -18.49 -6.74 8.81
N TYR A 116 -17.16 -6.60 8.78
CA TYR A 116 -16.51 -5.53 8.00
C TYR A 116 -16.79 -5.66 6.50
N SER A 117 -16.53 -6.83 5.91
CA SER A 117 -16.74 -7.07 4.47
C SER A 117 -18.20 -6.87 4.03
N GLU A 118 -19.15 -7.25 4.89
CA GLU A 118 -20.58 -7.06 4.65
C GLU A 118 -20.97 -5.59 4.70
N SER A 119 -20.40 -4.79 5.62
CA SER A 119 -20.68 -3.35 5.68
C SER A 119 -20.23 -2.62 4.42
N VAL A 120 -19.09 -3.01 3.83
CA VAL A 120 -18.60 -2.52 2.53
C VAL A 120 -19.58 -2.87 1.40
N VAL A 121 -20.05 -4.12 1.36
CA VAL A 121 -21.00 -4.57 0.32
C VAL A 121 -22.33 -3.81 0.43
N LEU A 122 -22.85 -3.64 1.64
CA LEU A 122 -24.09 -2.91 1.89
C LEU A 122 -23.97 -1.43 1.50
N ASP A 123 -22.84 -0.78 1.82
CA ASP A 123 -22.58 0.61 1.39
C ASP A 123 -22.51 0.73 -0.13
N TRP A 124 -21.80 -0.19 -0.81
CA TRP A 124 -21.76 -0.23 -2.26
C TRP A 124 -23.16 -0.38 -2.89
N MET A 125 -23.98 -1.30 -2.36
CA MET A 125 -25.37 -1.49 -2.82
C MET A 125 -26.20 -0.21 -2.61
N SER A 126 -26.06 0.43 -1.45
CA SER A 126 -26.77 1.67 -1.12
C SER A 126 -26.39 2.81 -2.06
N ARG A 127 -25.09 3.03 -2.32
CA ARG A 127 -24.62 4.06 -3.27
C ARG A 127 -25.11 3.78 -4.68
N ARG A 128 -25.08 2.52 -5.12
CA ARG A 128 -25.59 2.09 -6.42
C ARG A 128 -27.08 2.41 -6.58
N GLN A 129 -27.90 2.03 -5.61
CA GLN A 129 -29.32 2.39 -5.58
C GLN A 129 -29.53 3.91 -5.57
N GLY A 130 -28.69 4.65 -4.84
CA GLY A 130 -28.71 6.12 -4.80
C GLY A 130 -28.43 6.78 -6.16
N PHE A 131 -27.73 6.10 -7.06
CA PHE A 131 -27.54 6.54 -8.46
C PHE A 131 -28.69 6.12 -9.39
N GLY A 132 -29.72 5.44 -8.88
CA GLY A 132 -30.84 4.93 -9.69
C GLY A 132 -30.50 3.68 -10.50
N GLU A 133 -29.39 3.00 -10.19
CA GLU A 133 -28.95 1.78 -10.85
C GLU A 133 -29.73 0.56 -10.36
N THR A 134 -29.91 -0.44 -11.24
CA THR A 134 -30.60 -1.68 -10.90
C THR A 134 -29.82 -2.54 -9.90
N MET A 135 -30.55 -3.22 -9.03
CA MET A 135 -30.05 -4.24 -8.11
C MET A 135 -30.42 -5.66 -8.54
N GLU A 136 -31.16 -5.81 -9.65
CA GLU A 136 -31.60 -7.10 -10.15
C GLU A 136 -30.50 -7.77 -10.97
N PRO A 137 -29.94 -8.91 -10.54
CA PRO A 137 -28.87 -9.60 -11.28
C PRO A 137 -29.30 -10.09 -12.67
N SER A 138 -30.62 -10.24 -12.88
CA SER A 138 -31.20 -10.55 -14.20
C SER A 138 -31.10 -9.37 -15.17
N GLU A 139 -31.07 -8.13 -14.67
CA GLU A 139 -30.95 -6.90 -15.46
C GLU A 139 -29.50 -6.46 -15.62
N ASP A 140 -28.65 -6.68 -14.60
CA ASP A 140 -27.19 -6.51 -14.71
C ASP A 140 -26.44 -7.75 -14.16
N PRO A 141 -25.90 -8.61 -15.05
CA PRO A 141 -25.18 -9.81 -14.63
C PRO A 141 -23.85 -9.52 -13.93
N ARG A 142 -23.37 -8.26 -13.93
CA ARG A 142 -22.13 -7.87 -13.24
C ARG A 142 -22.32 -7.61 -11.75
N ILE A 143 -23.56 -7.53 -11.25
CA ILE A 143 -23.83 -7.24 -9.83
C ILE A 143 -23.17 -8.27 -8.92
N LEU A 144 -23.40 -9.57 -9.13
CA LEU A 144 -22.86 -10.62 -8.28
C LEU A 144 -21.32 -10.70 -8.34
N PRO A 145 -20.66 -10.68 -9.52
CA PRO A 145 -19.20 -10.61 -9.60
C PRO A 145 -18.61 -9.35 -8.94
N THR A 146 -19.29 -8.21 -9.05
CA THR A 146 -18.82 -6.94 -8.47
C THR A 146 -18.93 -6.97 -6.95
N MET A 147 -20.05 -7.47 -6.43
CA MET A 147 -20.26 -7.71 -5.01
C MET A 147 -19.16 -8.61 -4.43
N GLU A 148 -18.88 -9.73 -5.09
CA GLU A 148 -17.81 -10.66 -4.68
C GLU A 148 -16.43 -9.99 -4.74
N SER A 149 -16.17 -9.15 -5.75
CA SER A 149 -14.92 -8.38 -5.81
C SER A 149 -14.78 -7.41 -4.64
N HIS A 150 -15.85 -6.74 -4.21
CA HIS A 150 -15.81 -5.86 -3.03
C HIS A 150 -15.62 -6.65 -1.73
N ARG A 151 -16.29 -7.80 -1.60
CA ARG A 151 -16.13 -8.71 -0.47
C ARG A 151 -14.69 -9.21 -0.36
N SER A 152 -14.16 -9.82 -1.42
CA SER A 152 -12.80 -10.35 -1.45
C SER A 152 -11.74 -9.28 -1.16
N ALA A 153 -11.87 -8.09 -1.77
CA ALA A 153 -10.91 -7.01 -1.55
C ALA A 153 -10.92 -6.46 -0.12
N SER A 154 -12.11 -6.30 0.49
CA SER A 154 -12.25 -5.86 1.88
C SER A 154 -11.77 -6.93 2.87
N GLU A 155 -12.08 -8.20 2.64
CA GLU A 155 -11.53 -9.30 3.46
C GLU A 155 -9.99 -9.34 3.41
N SER A 156 -9.41 -9.15 2.22
CA SER A 156 -7.95 -9.06 2.07
C SER A 156 -7.37 -7.82 2.78
N LEU A 157 -8.06 -6.67 2.75
CA LEU A 157 -7.63 -5.46 3.45
C LEU A 157 -7.64 -5.67 4.97
N PHE A 158 -8.67 -6.35 5.49
CA PHE A 158 -8.76 -6.73 6.90
C PHE A 158 -7.55 -7.56 7.31
N ASP A 159 -7.26 -8.62 6.56
CA ASP A 159 -6.14 -9.52 6.86
C ASP A 159 -4.79 -8.78 6.78
N PHE A 160 -4.64 -7.85 5.83
CA PHE A 160 -3.43 -7.04 5.66
C PHE A 160 -3.19 -6.13 6.88
N LEU A 161 -4.19 -5.34 7.26
CA LEU A 161 -4.07 -4.40 8.39
C LEU A 161 -4.02 -5.12 9.75
N TYR A 162 -4.68 -6.26 9.88
CA TYR A 162 -4.53 -7.12 11.06
C TYR A 162 -3.07 -7.53 11.24
N ARG A 163 -2.43 -8.01 10.16
CA ARG A 163 -1.04 -8.43 10.19
C ARG A 163 -0.10 -7.28 10.55
N VAL A 164 -0.20 -6.16 9.82
CA VAL A 164 0.57 -4.93 10.08
C VAL A 164 0.51 -4.56 11.56
N ARG A 165 -0.70 -4.52 12.13
CA ARG A 165 -0.90 -4.16 13.54
C ARG A 165 -0.34 -5.22 14.50
N SER A 166 -0.58 -6.50 14.24
CA SER A 166 -0.19 -7.60 15.14
C SER A 166 1.32 -7.80 15.23
N GLU A 167 2.03 -7.54 14.14
CA GLU A 167 3.49 -7.70 14.03
C GLU A 167 4.24 -6.37 14.21
N GLY A 168 3.54 -5.24 14.36
CA GLY A 168 4.15 -3.91 14.50
C GLY A 168 4.94 -3.48 13.28
N LEU A 169 4.44 -3.79 12.08
CA LEU A 169 5.12 -3.52 10.81
C LEU A 169 4.88 -2.08 10.36
N SER A 170 5.89 -1.51 9.68
CA SER A 170 5.73 -0.24 8.98
C SER A 170 4.91 -0.42 7.68
N MET A 171 4.19 0.63 7.30
CA MET A 171 3.45 0.69 6.04
C MET A 171 4.05 1.70 5.08
N LEU A 172 4.21 1.28 3.83
CA LEU A 172 4.50 2.18 2.73
C LEU A 172 3.19 2.51 2.01
N ILE A 173 2.79 3.79 2.05
CA ILE A 173 1.55 4.30 1.48
C ILE A 173 1.86 5.18 0.27
N GLY A 174 1.21 4.91 -0.85
CA GLY A 174 1.35 5.72 -2.05
C GLY A 174 0.37 5.34 -3.15
N ARG A 175 0.68 5.78 -4.37
CA ARG A 175 -0.08 5.50 -5.60
C ARG A 175 0.90 5.30 -6.72
N GLU A 176 0.49 4.54 -7.72
CA GLU A 176 1.34 4.15 -8.85
C GLU A 176 2.03 5.34 -9.53
N PHE A 177 1.32 6.46 -9.71
CA PHE A 177 1.84 7.67 -10.37
C PHE A 177 2.39 8.73 -9.42
N LEU A 178 2.58 8.44 -8.13
CA LEU A 178 3.23 9.37 -7.22
C LEU A 178 4.74 9.38 -7.44
N GLU A 179 5.30 10.58 -7.52
CA GLU A 179 6.76 10.78 -7.46
C GLU A 179 7.33 10.12 -6.20
N PRO A 180 8.53 9.51 -6.26
CA PRO A 180 9.08 8.73 -5.16
C PRO A 180 9.12 9.46 -3.82
N GLY A 181 9.43 10.76 -3.81
CA GLY A 181 9.50 11.57 -2.59
C GLY A 181 8.14 11.80 -1.90
N LEU A 182 7.02 11.54 -2.59
CA LEU A 182 5.66 11.72 -2.09
C LEU A 182 5.04 10.44 -1.50
N TRP A 183 5.74 9.31 -1.60
CA TRP A 183 5.36 8.09 -0.88
C TRP A 183 5.62 8.29 0.61
N ASN A 184 4.74 7.76 1.45
CA ASN A 184 4.85 7.87 2.91
C ASN A 184 5.25 6.54 3.49
N LEU A 185 6.36 6.51 4.23
CA LEU A 185 6.71 5.41 5.11
C LEU A 185 6.22 5.78 6.51
N ASP A 186 5.17 5.10 6.95
CA ASP A 186 4.40 5.49 8.11
C ASP A 186 4.03 6.99 8.03
N SER A 187 4.35 7.79 9.05
CA SER A 187 3.98 9.20 9.12
C SER A 187 4.94 10.15 8.39
N GLN A 188 5.97 9.66 7.71
CA GLN A 188 6.98 10.50 7.05
C GLN A 188 7.01 10.25 5.55
N SER A 189 7.08 11.32 4.76
CA SER A 189 7.33 11.18 3.32
C SER A 189 8.78 10.75 3.08
N LEU A 190 9.05 9.98 2.02
CA LEU A 190 10.42 9.57 1.68
C LEU A 190 11.35 10.78 1.42
N GLY A 191 10.79 11.92 0.99
CA GLY A 191 11.54 13.18 0.89
C GLY A 191 12.00 13.73 2.24
N GLU A 192 11.21 13.53 3.31
CA GLU A 192 11.52 14.00 4.66
C GLU A 192 12.42 13.04 5.45
N VAL A 193 12.30 11.72 5.22
CA VAL A 193 13.13 10.69 5.88
C VAL A 193 14.62 10.94 5.64
N ARG A 194 15.01 11.60 4.54
CA ARG A 194 16.40 12.01 4.28
C ARG A 194 16.93 13.11 5.20
N GLY A 195 16.05 13.90 5.82
CA GLY A 195 16.41 15.02 6.70
C GLY A 195 16.73 14.62 8.14
N VAL A 196 16.48 13.36 8.51
CA VAL A 196 16.79 12.83 9.84
C VAL A 196 18.17 12.18 9.78
N ALA A 197 19.20 12.99 9.96
CA ALA A 197 20.48 12.47 10.46
C ALA A 197 20.21 11.82 11.83
N ALA A 198 20.54 10.54 11.95
CA ALA A 198 20.58 9.86 13.25
C ALA A 198 21.69 10.46 14.13
#